data_AF-A0A931PNG1-F1
#
_entry.id   AF-A0A931PNG1-F1
#
_cell.length_a   1.000
_cell.length_b   1.000
_cell.length_c   1.000
_cell.angle_alpha   90.00
_cell.angle_beta   90.00
_cell.angle_gamma   90.00
#
_symmetry.space_group_name_H-M   'P 1'
#
loop_
_entity.id
_entity.type
_entity.pdbx_description
1 polymer ?
#
loop_
_entity_poly.entity_id
_entity_poly.type
_entity_poly.pdbx_seq_one_letter_code
_entity_poly.pdbx_strand_id
1 'polypeptide(L)'
;MTRAQIKIRFRKDRGLWEVDYRDAGGVRRRPLFADEERALARAAEIRRDLRGTTAVAPDRDITLAEYAEGWLATVAGELEASTWQGYRDRLRNHILPVLGRLKLRDLRRRRVKALLNAKRAAGYAPNGVRLIKAALSSMLTDAVDDELIDSNPALQVGRKKRRAGTVTAADRIQKIKPMNWEQRTRLLDAARREPRYATLFAVLAKAGLRPGEALALQPGDVDLRDRTLTVERAVNLGRVKSTKTYERRTVDLSPELARQVQALRWLKEEALRRGWGEPTWLFPNDAGKPQDKWVLGTAFRRTLKRAQLPAFRLYDLRAHLREPAPGRRRADHLREPAARAREPDDDAPLLREVDSVEGPTVGRRAGRRGAPPRAQFWNQNLEPSRSSDEDRRASGGKTW
;
A
#
# COMPACT_ATOMS: atom_id res chain seq x y z
N MET A 1 -18.40 29.33 -22.60
CA MET A 1 -18.34 27.87 -22.85
C MET A 1 -16.95 27.36 -22.46
N THR A 2 -16.82 26.75 -21.30
CA THR A 2 -15.53 26.19 -20.84
C THR A 2 -15.34 24.84 -21.54
N ARG A 3 -14.30 24.70 -22.37
CA ARG A 3 -13.96 23.40 -22.97
C ARG A 3 -13.70 22.38 -21.85
N ALA A 4 -14.26 21.18 -21.96
CA ALA A 4 -13.94 20.08 -21.07
C ALA A 4 -12.41 19.87 -21.07
N GLN A 5 -11.75 20.14 -19.94
CA GLN A 5 -10.31 19.93 -19.80
C GLN A 5 -10.05 18.44 -19.65
N ILE A 6 -9.35 17.85 -20.63
CA ILE A 6 -8.83 16.50 -20.55
C ILE A 6 -7.32 16.61 -20.40
N LYS A 7 -6.81 16.15 -19.25
CA LYS A 7 -5.38 16.15 -18.92
C LYS A 7 -4.86 14.73 -19.02
N ILE A 8 -3.69 14.56 -19.62
CA ILE A 8 -3.01 13.25 -19.70
C ILE A 8 -1.68 13.40 -18.95
N ARG A 9 -1.39 12.51 -18.02
CA ARG A 9 -0.17 12.56 -17.22
C ARG A 9 0.40 11.18 -16.92
N PHE A 10 1.73 11.06 -16.94
CA PHE A 10 2.41 9.86 -16.50
C PHE A 10 2.61 9.84 -14.98
N ARG A 11 2.06 8.84 -14.30
CA ARG A 11 2.15 8.62 -12.86
C ARG A 11 3.42 7.83 -12.53
N LYS A 12 4.52 8.55 -12.26
CA LYS A 12 5.82 7.97 -11.87
C LYS A 12 5.74 7.00 -10.69
N ASP A 13 4.81 7.21 -9.76
CA ASP A 13 4.59 6.36 -8.58
C ASP A 13 3.96 5.00 -8.91
N ARG A 14 3.33 4.88 -10.09
CA ARG A 14 2.60 3.68 -10.51
C ARG A 14 3.12 3.07 -11.81
N GLY A 15 3.92 3.81 -12.57
CA GLY A 15 4.35 3.39 -13.91
C GLY A 15 3.19 3.33 -14.91
N LEU A 16 2.12 4.12 -14.70
CA LEU A 16 0.90 4.11 -15.50
C LEU A 16 0.59 5.52 -16.04
N TRP A 17 -0.11 5.59 -17.16
CA TRP A 17 -0.67 6.80 -17.74
C TRP A 17 -2.07 7.06 -17.19
N GLU A 18 -2.36 8.29 -16.79
CA GLU A 18 -3.65 8.70 -16.24
C GLU A 18 -4.32 9.70 -17.19
N VAL A 19 -5.58 9.45 -17.54
CA VAL A 19 -6.43 10.37 -18.32
C VAL A 19 -7.45 10.99 -17.37
N ASP A 20 -7.30 12.27 -17.08
CA ASP A 20 -8.12 13.01 -16.12
C ASP A 20 -9.12 13.91 -16.84
N TYR A 21 -10.41 13.70 -16.60
CA TYR A 21 -11.50 14.42 -17.25
C TYR A 21 -12.74 14.47 -16.36
N ARG A 22 -13.69 15.36 -16.68
CA ARG A 22 -15.06 15.31 -16.13
C ARG A 22 -16.01 14.75 -17.18
N ASP A 23 -16.86 13.80 -16.78
CA ASP A 23 -17.92 13.29 -17.64
C ASP A 23 -19.06 14.31 -17.83
N ALA A 24 -20.06 13.98 -18.66
CA ALA A 24 -21.18 14.86 -18.96
C ALA A 24 -22.00 15.26 -17.70
N GLY A 25 -21.98 14.43 -16.65
CA GLY A 25 -22.61 14.73 -15.37
C GLY A 25 -21.74 15.60 -14.44
N GLY A 26 -20.58 16.07 -14.92
CA GLY A 26 -19.63 16.84 -14.13
C GLY A 26 -18.79 15.99 -13.18
N VAL A 27 -18.91 14.66 -13.19
CA VAL A 27 -18.16 13.78 -12.30
C VAL A 27 -16.75 13.59 -12.83
N ARG A 28 -15.74 13.84 -11.99
CA ARG A 28 -14.33 13.65 -12.35
C ARG A 28 -13.98 12.16 -12.40
N ARG A 29 -13.30 11.75 -13.47
CA ARG A 29 -12.85 10.39 -13.76
C ARG A 29 -11.36 10.41 -14.09
N ARG A 30 -10.62 9.42 -13.59
CA ARG A 30 -9.17 9.28 -13.84
C ARG A 30 -8.77 7.83 -14.17
N PRO A 31 -9.25 7.25 -15.29
CA PRO A 31 -8.81 5.94 -15.72
C PRO A 31 -7.29 5.87 -15.92
N LEU A 32 -6.72 4.72 -15.57
CA LEU A 32 -5.30 4.41 -15.66
C LEU A 32 -5.03 3.41 -16.79
N PHE A 33 -3.94 3.62 -17.52
CA PHE A 33 -3.51 2.82 -18.67
C PHE A 33 -2.03 2.44 -18.53
N ALA A 34 -1.67 1.27 -19.03
CA ALA A 34 -0.27 0.80 -19.01
C ALA A 34 0.61 1.57 -20.01
N ASP A 35 0.01 2.01 -21.12
CA ASP A 35 0.70 2.59 -22.26
C ASP A 35 0.12 3.96 -22.66
N GLU A 36 0.99 4.81 -23.20
CA GLU A 36 0.65 6.19 -23.59
C GLU A 36 -0.35 6.22 -24.73
N GLU A 37 -0.22 5.28 -25.67
CA GLU A 37 -1.04 5.20 -26.87
C GLU A 37 -2.52 4.94 -26.53
N ARG A 38 -2.82 3.96 -25.67
CA ARG A 38 -4.19 3.71 -25.18
C ARG A 38 -4.73 4.88 -24.37
N ALA A 39 -3.90 5.55 -23.57
CA ALA A 39 -4.32 6.74 -22.85
C ALA A 39 -4.72 7.87 -23.81
N LEU A 40 -3.92 8.10 -24.86
CA LEU A 40 -4.19 9.10 -25.90
C LEU A 40 -5.44 8.75 -26.71
N ALA A 41 -5.60 7.49 -27.12
CA ALA A 41 -6.76 7.01 -27.86
C ALA A 41 -8.04 7.20 -27.03
N ARG A 42 -8.03 6.78 -25.76
CA ARG A 42 -9.17 6.97 -24.87
C ARG A 42 -9.48 8.44 -24.63
N ALA A 43 -8.47 9.28 -24.48
CA ALA A 43 -8.66 10.73 -24.36
C ALA A 43 -9.29 11.33 -25.64
N ALA A 44 -8.97 10.82 -26.82
CA ALA A 44 -9.58 11.25 -28.08
C ALA A 44 -11.05 10.82 -28.20
N GLU A 45 -11.40 9.61 -27.76
CA GLU A 45 -12.79 9.15 -27.64
C GLU A 45 -13.58 10.04 -26.69
N ILE A 46 -13.07 10.26 -25.47
CA ILE A 46 -13.72 11.13 -24.48
C ILE A 46 -13.88 12.55 -25.03
N ARG A 47 -12.87 13.09 -25.75
CA ARG A 47 -13.00 14.38 -26.43
C ARG A 47 -14.14 14.40 -27.42
N ARG A 48 -14.39 13.30 -28.14
CA ARG A 48 -15.49 13.18 -29.11
C ARG A 48 -16.83 13.10 -28.37
N ASP A 49 -16.92 12.29 -27.32
CA ASP A 49 -18.14 12.09 -26.54
C ASP A 49 -18.57 13.35 -25.78
N LEU A 50 -17.61 14.20 -25.39
CA LEU A 50 -17.86 15.47 -24.72
C LEU A 50 -18.04 16.65 -25.70
N ARG A 51 -17.94 16.45 -27.02
CA ARG A 51 -18.23 17.52 -28.00
C ARG A 51 -19.73 17.83 -27.97
N GLY A 52 -20.07 19.10 -27.77
CA GLY A 52 -21.47 19.57 -27.73
C GLY A 52 -22.09 19.55 -26.33
N THR A 53 -21.45 18.90 -25.36
CA THR A 53 -21.88 18.94 -23.96
C THR A 53 -21.36 20.21 -23.30
N THR A 54 -22.26 21.06 -22.80
CA THR A 54 -21.86 22.18 -21.94
C THR A 54 -21.35 21.61 -20.63
N ALA A 55 -20.06 21.76 -20.35
CA ALA A 55 -19.51 21.34 -19.06
C ALA A 55 -20.30 22.04 -17.94
N VAL A 56 -20.93 21.26 -17.06
CA VAL A 56 -21.61 21.77 -15.88
C VAL A 56 -20.58 22.54 -15.07
N ALA A 57 -20.84 23.83 -14.81
CA ALA A 57 -19.96 24.64 -14.00
C ALA A 57 -19.81 24.00 -12.61
N PRO A 58 -18.60 23.96 -12.04
CA PRO A 58 -18.40 23.35 -10.74
C PRO A 58 -19.25 24.07 -9.68
N ASP A 59 -20.08 23.33 -8.96
CA ASP A 59 -20.88 23.87 -7.87
C ASP A 59 -19.96 24.28 -6.70
N ARG A 60 -19.63 25.57 -6.63
CA ARG A 60 -18.76 26.12 -5.59
C ARG A 60 -19.44 26.19 -4.22
N ASP A 61 -20.75 25.92 -4.16
CA ASP A 61 -21.55 25.92 -2.94
C ASP A 61 -21.73 24.54 -2.32
N ILE A 62 -21.18 23.50 -2.94
CA ILE A 62 -21.11 22.14 -2.40
C ILE A 62 -20.50 22.13 -0.99
N THR A 63 -21.11 21.37 -0.10
CA THR A 63 -20.59 21.17 1.25
C THR A 63 -19.39 20.24 1.25
N LEU A 64 -18.57 20.34 2.31
CA LEU A 64 -17.45 19.43 2.52
C LEU A 64 -17.91 17.97 2.60
N ALA A 65 -19.10 17.71 3.15
CA ALA A 65 -19.65 16.36 3.27
C ALA A 65 -20.03 15.77 1.91
N GLU A 66 -20.80 16.50 1.09
CA GLU A 66 -21.19 16.06 -0.25
C GLU A 66 -19.97 15.83 -1.14
N TYR A 67 -19.01 16.77 -1.12
CA TYR A 67 -17.77 16.60 -1.86
C TYR A 67 -16.95 15.40 -1.36
N ALA A 68 -16.89 15.17 -0.06
CA ALA A 68 -16.15 14.03 0.51
C ALA A 68 -16.74 12.68 0.07
N GLU A 69 -18.05 12.57 -0.07
CA GLU A 69 -18.73 11.37 -0.54
C GLU A 69 -18.39 11.09 -2.01
N GLY A 70 -18.57 12.09 -2.88
CA GLY A 70 -18.21 11.97 -4.29
C GLY A 70 -16.72 11.68 -4.49
N TRP A 71 -15.85 12.38 -3.76
CA TRP A 71 -14.41 12.16 -3.80
C TRP A 71 -14.03 10.74 -3.38
N LEU A 72 -14.62 10.20 -2.30
CA LEU A 72 -14.39 8.82 -1.87
C LEU A 72 -14.81 7.81 -2.94
N ALA A 73 -15.90 8.05 -3.65
CA ALA A 73 -16.33 7.20 -4.77
C ALA A 73 -15.31 7.23 -5.92
N THR A 74 -14.82 8.41 -6.30
CA THR A 74 -13.81 8.56 -7.36
C THR A 74 -12.50 7.84 -7.02
N VAL A 75 -11.98 8.01 -5.80
CA VAL A 75 -10.68 7.45 -5.41
C VAL A 75 -10.73 5.96 -5.05
N ALA A 76 -11.91 5.33 -4.99
CA ALA A 76 -12.08 3.92 -4.59
C ALA A 76 -11.39 2.93 -5.53
N GLY A 77 -11.41 3.20 -6.84
CA GLY A 77 -10.75 2.35 -7.85
C GLY A 77 -9.25 2.64 -8.00
N GLU A 78 -8.82 3.82 -7.59
CA GLU A 78 -7.42 4.24 -7.73
C GLU A 78 -6.58 3.84 -6.52
N LEU A 79 -7.13 3.90 -5.30
CA LEU A 79 -6.34 3.70 -4.08
C LEU A 79 -6.33 2.24 -3.64
N GLU A 80 -5.24 1.84 -2.97
CA GLU A 80 -5.24 0.56 -2.28
C GLU A 80 -6.29 0.56 -1.18
N ALA A 81 -7.00 -0.57 -1.01
CA ALA A 81 -8.20 -0.67 -0.18
C ALA A 81 -8.03 -0.15 1.26
N SER A 82 -6.86 -0.35 1.89
CA SER A 82 -6.59 0.15 3.24
C SER A 82 -6.30 1.64 3.29
N THR A 83 -5.76 2.20 2.20
CA THR A 83 -5.60 3.65 2.06
C THR A 83 -6.97 4.30 1.91
N TRP A 84 -7.82 3.76 1.05
CA TRP A 84 -9.19 4.21 0.88
C TRP A 84 -10.00 4.12 2.18
N GLN A 85 -10.00 2.96 2.84
CA GLN A 85 -10.68 2.78 4.13
C GLN A 85 -10.13 3.77 5.17
N GLY A 86 -8.81 3.96 5.17
CA GLY A 86 -8.18 4.96 6.02
C GLY A 86 -8.67 6.39 5.77
N TYR A 87 -8.89 6.79 4.53
CA TYR A 87 -9.47 8.09 4.21
C TYR A 87 -10.93 8.17 4.66
N ARG A 88 -11.75 7.17 4.32
CA ARG A 88 -13.15 7.07 4.75
C ARG A 88 -13.30 7.22 6.26
N ASP A 89 -12.56 6.44 7.04
CA ASP A 89 -12.67 6.43 8.50
C ASP A 89 -12.29 7.79 9.09
N ARG A 90 -11.24 8.44 8.56
CA ARG A 90 -10.79 9.75 9.04
C ARG A 90 -11.77 10.86 8.68
N LEU A 91 -12.35 10.80 7.48
CA LEU A 91 -13.38 11.72 7.06
C LEU A 91 -14.61 11.57 7.96
N ARG A 92 -15.18 10.36 8.02
CA ARG A 92 -16.39 10.05 8.77
C ARG A 92 -16.27 10.31 10.27
N ASN A 93 -15.19 9.88 10.92
CA ASN A 93 -15.11 9.87 12.38
C ASN A 93 -14.50 11.15 12.97
N HIS A 94 -13.81 11.95 12.16
CA HIS A 94 -13.03 13.08 12.69
C HIS A 94 -13.24 14.40 11.97
N ILE A 95 -13.45 14.40 10.65
CA ILE A 95 -13.51 15.63 9.85
C ILE A 95 -14.95 16.07 9.66
N LEU A 96 -15.78 15.21 9.07
CA LEU A 96 -17.17 15.51 8.70
C LEU A 96 -18.07 15.87 9.90
N PRO A 97 -17.91 15.27 11.10
CA PRO A 97 -18.71 15.68 12.26
C PRO A 97 -18.51 17.14 12.69
N VAL A 98 -17.37 17.75 12.33
CA VAL A 98 -17.01 19.12 12.74
C VAL A 98 -17.10 20.11 11.57
N LEU A 99 -16.70 19.68 10.38
CA LEU A 99 -16.54 20.56 9.22
C LEU A 99 -17.49 20.22 8.06
N GLY A 100 -18.22 19.11 8.13
CA GLY A 100 -18.97 18.55 7.00
C GLY A 100 -20.03 19.49 6.43
N ARG A 101 -20.72 20.26 7.30
CA ARG A 101 -21.78 21.20 6.91
C ARG A 101 -21.25 22.50 6.27
N LEU A 102 -19.94 22.75 6.33
CA LEU A 102 -19.37 23.96 5.73
C LEU A 102 -19.30 23.80 4.22
N LYS A 103 -19.68 24.84 3.48
CA LYS A 103 -19.37 24.94 2.05
C LYS A 103 -17.86 24.90 1.85
N LEU A 104 -17.39 24.26 0.77
CA LEU A 104 -15.96 24.16 0.49
C LEU A 104 -15.28 25.53 0.42
N ARG A 105 -15.92 26.50 -0.25
CA ARG A 105 -15.43 27.89 -0.39
C ARG A 105 -15.23 28.61 0.95
N ASP A 106 -15.98 28.21 1.98
CA ASP A 106 -15.95 28.82 3.30
C ASP A 106 -14.94 28.14 4.25
N LEU A 107 -14.34 27.03 3.83
CA LEU A 107 -13.38 26.31 4.66
C LEU A 107 -12.05 27.08 4.76
N ARG A 108 -11.83 27.72 5.91
CA ARG A 108 -10.59 28.46 6.18
C ARG A 108 -9.58 27.66 6.99
N ARG A 109 -8.30 28.01 6.83
CA ARG A 109 -7.15 27.46 7.58
C ARG A 109 -7.35 27.47 9.10
N ARG A 110 -8.02 28.50 9.64
CA ARG A 110 -8.37 28.62 11.08
C ARG A 110 -9.22 27.45 11.57
N ARG A 111 -10.24 27.04 10.80
CA ARG A 111 -11.13 25.91 11.15
C ARG A 111 -10.37 24.58 11.14
N VAL A 112 -9.49 24.38 10.16
CA VAL A 112 -8.60 23.20 10.11
C VAL A 112 -7.67 23.16 11.33
N LYS A 113 -7.04 24.29 11.69
CA LYS A 113 -6.20 24.38 12.90
C LYS A 113 -6.99 24.03 14.16
N ALA A 114 -8.20 24.58 14.31
CA ALA A 114 -9.07 24.32 15.46
C ALA A 114 -9.40 22.83 15.59
N LEU A 115 -9.79 22.16 14.49
CA LEU A 115 -10.04 20.72 14.48
C LEU A 115 -8.81 19.93 14.96
N LEU A 116 -7.62 20.21 14.40
CA LEU A 116 -6.41 19.47 14.75
C LEU A 116 -5.98 19.73 16.20
N ASN A 117 -6.16 20.95 16.70
CA ASN A 117 -5.89 21.27 18.10
C ASN A 117 -6.85 20.55 19.05
N ALA A 118 -8.15 20.51 18.72
CA ALA A 118 -9.13 19.77 19.49
C ALA A 118 -8.79 18.27 19.56
N LYS A 119 -8.34 17.66 18.45
CA LYS A 119 -7.88 16.26 18.47
C LYS A 119 -6.64 16.05 19.33
N ARG A 120 -5.69 17.01 19.35
CA ARG A 120 -4.53 16.94 20.26
C ARG A 120 -4.96 17.06 21.73
N ALA A 121 -5.85 18.00 22.04
CA ALA A 121 -6.38 18.19 23.39
C ALA A 121 -7.14 16.94 23.88
N ALA A 122 -7.82 16.24 22.97
CA ALA A 122 -8.47 14.96 23.24
C ALA A 122 -7.50 13.75 23.33
N GLY A 123 -6.18 13.98 23.44
CA GLY A 123 -5.19 12.91 23.67
C GLY A 123 -4.80 12.07 22.45
N TYR A 124 -5.19 12.45 21.23
CA TYR A 124 -4.81 11.69 20.04
C TYR A 124 -3.30 11.74 19.79
N ALA A 125 -2.70 10.59 19.50
CA ALA A 125 -1.28 10.49 19.17
C ALA A 125 -0.89 11.42 18.00
N PRO A 126 0.33 12.00 18.00
CA PRO A 126 0.77 12.95 16.97
C PRO A 126 0.62 12.42 15.54
N ASN A 127 0.91 11.13 15.32
CA ASN A 127 0.75 10.49 14.02
C ASN A 127 -0.72 10.35 13.60
N GLY A 128 -1.64 10.11 14.55
CA GLY A 128 -3.07 10.07 14.29
C GLY A 128 -3.58 11.42 13.78
N VAL A 129 -3.26 12.50 14.51
CA VAL A 129 -3.60 13.88 14.10
C VAL A 129 -2.99 14.24 12.74
N ARG A 130 -1.73 13.83 12.49
CA ARG A 130 -1.07 14.01 11.19
C ARG A 130 -1.83 13.32 10.06
N LEU A 131 -2.31 12.10 10.28
CA LEU A 131 -3.05 11.33 9.29
C LEU A 131 -4.45 11.89 9.04
N ILE A 132 -5.14 12.39 10.08
CA ILE A 132 -6.41 13.14 9.92
C ILE A 132 -6.19 14.33 8.99
N LYS A 133 -5.15 15.14 9.25
CA LYS A 133 -4.78 16.25 8.36
C LYS A 133 -4.47 15.76 6.95
N ALA A 134 -3.72 14.67 6.80
CA ALA A 134 -3.32 14.16 5.50
C ALA A 134 -4.52 13.75 4.64
N ALA A 135 -5.52 13.09 5.23
CA ALA A 135 -6.76 12.75 4.54
C ALA A 135 -7.52 14.00 4.06
N LEU A 136 -7.73 14.97 4.96
CA LEU A 136 -8.37 16.25 4.61
C LEU A 136 -7.60 17.00 3.52
N SER A 137 -6.27 17.09 3.67
CA SER A 137 -5.41 17.78 2.71
C SER A 137 -5.42 17.09 1.35
N SER A 138 -5.49 15.76 1.28
CA SER A 138 -5.55 15.05 -0.01
C SER A 138 -6.84 15.40 -0.75
N MET A 139 -7.98 15.30 -0.06
CA MET A 139 -9.29 15.63 -0.62
C MET A 139 -9.37 17.10 -1.07
N LEU A 140 -8.83 18.03 -0.27
CA LEU A 140 -8.83 19.45 -0.63
C LEU A 140 -7.83 19.81 -1.72
N THR A 141 -6.79 19.00 -1.95
CA THR A 141 -5.95 19.17 -3.15
C THR A 141 -6.74 18.80 -4.39
N ASP A 142 -7.47 17.68 -4.35
CA ASP A 142 -8.35 17.31 -5.46
C ASP A 142 -9.45 18.37 -5.65
N ALA A 143 -9.94 19.01 -4.59
CA ALA A 143 -10.92 20.11 -4.68
C ALA A 143 -10.37 21.37 -5.37
N VAL A 144 -9.06 21.63 -5.25
CA VAL A 144 -8.37 22.69 -5.97
C VAL A 144 -8.24 22.32 -7.45
N ASP A 145 -7.79 21.10 -7.72
CA ASP A 145 -7.70 20.58 -9.09
C ASP A 145 -9.06 20.54 -9.79
N ASP A 146 -10.12 20.37 -9.01
CA ASP A 146 -11.52 20.38 -9.42
C ASP A 146 -12.07 21.80 -9.65
N GLU A 147 -11.28 22.84 -9.39
CA GLU A 147 -11.63 24.26 -9.49
C GLU A 147 -12.77 24.70 -8.55
N LEU A 148 -13.08 23.90 -7.52
CA LEU A 148 -14.10 24.24 -6.51
C LEU A 148 -13.58 25.32 -5.54
N ILE A 149 -12.28 25.26 -5.22
CA ILE A 149 -11.59 26.20 -4.33
C ILE A 149 -10.25 26.63 -4.93
N ASP A 150 -9.81 27.85 -4.62
CA ASP A 150 -8.60 28.41 -5.24
C ASP A 150 -7.30 27.90 -4.58
N SER A 151 -7.39 27.44 -3.33
CA SER A 151 -6.23 26.93 -2.60
C SER A 151 -6.62 25.95 -1.49
N ASN A 152 -5.70 25.06 -1.14
CA ASN A 152 -5.93 24.05 -0.11
C ASN A 152 -5.68 24.62 1.31
N PRO A 153 -6.73 24.83 2.14
CA PRO A 153 -6.59 25.43 3.47
C PRO A 153 -5.90 24.52 4.49
N ALA A 154 -5.77 23.22 4.22
CA ALA A 154 -5.07 22.25 5.07
C ALA A 154 -3.57 22.12 4.74
N LEU A 155 -3.15 22.66 3.59
CA LEU A 155 -1.76 22.60 3.13
C LEU A 155 -0.83 23.33 4.12
N GLN A 156 0.30 22.70 4.46
CA GLN A 156 1.28 23.23 5.44
C GLN A 156 0.73 23.50 6.86
N VAL A 157 -0.52 23.18 7.20
CA VAL A 157 -1.04 23.44 8.56
C VAL A 157 -0.25 22.61 9.59
N GLY A 158 0.25 23.29 10.62
CA GLY A 158 0.99 22.69 11.73
C GLY A 158 2.39 22.18 11.38
N ARG A 159 2.93 22.46 10.18
CA ARG A 159 4.36 22.26 9.90
C ARG A 159 5.12 23.38 10.63
N LYS A 160 5.83 23.04 11.71
CA LYS A 160 6.92 23.89 12.20
C LYS A 160 7.99 23.92 11.09
N LYS A 161 8.56 25.09 10.76
CA LYS A 161 9.78 25.15 9.93
C LYS A 161 10.77 24.16 10.55
N ARG A 162 11.24 23.19 9.77
CA ARG A 162 12.26 22.25 10.26
C ARG A 162 13.47 23.10 10.60
N ARG A 163 13.77 23.28 11.89
CA ARG A 163 15.13 23.66 12.26
C ARG A 163 16.02 22.52 11.77
N ALA A 164 17.01 22.83 10.94
CA ALA A 164 18.04 21.87 10.59
C ALA A 164 18.62 21.34 11.92
N GLY A 165 18.46 20.04 12.18
CA GLY A 165 19.06 19.38 13.34
C GLY A 165 18.16 18.63 14.33
N THR A 166 16.83 18.78 14.38
CA THR A 166 16.07 18.33 15.59
C THR A 166 15.15 17.11 15.47
N VAL A 167 15.25 16.26 14.44
CA VAL A 167 14.61 14.93 14.51
C VAL A 167 15.44 13.94 13.70
N THR A 168 16.27 13.15 14.39
CA THR A 168 17.01 12.06 13.74
C THR A 168 16.01 11.01 13.22
N ALA A 169 16.37 10.24 12.19
CA ALA A 169 15.53 9.15 11.71
C ALA A 169 15.14 8.15 12.82
N ALA A 170 15.93 8.11 13.91
CA ALA A 170 15.71 7.31 15.11
C ALA A 170 14.44 7.71 15.90
N ASP A 171 14.04 8.98 15.91
CA ASP A 171 12.84 9.44 16.63
C ASP A 171 11.52 9.13 15.89
N ARG A 172 11.59 8.86 14.58
CA ARG A 172 10.39 8.57 13.74
C ARG A 172 9.97 7.11 13.76
N ILE A 173 10.86 6.22 14.16
CA ILE A 173 10.53 4.82 14.35
C ILE A 173 9.95 4.74 15.75
N GLN A 174 8.64 4.46 15.87
CA GLN A 174 8.11 3.92 17.13
C GLN A 174 9.02 2.75 17.52
N LYS A 175 9.91 2.96 18.51
CA LYS A 175 11.06 2.10 18.82
C LYS A 175 10.65 0.65 18.60
N ILE A 176 11.11 0.06 17.49
CA ILE A 176 10.96 -1.37 17.27
C ILE A 176 11.58 -1.99 18.51
N LYS A 177 10.80 -2.78 19.24
CA LYS A 177 11.27 -3.47 20.44
C LYS A 177 11.63 -4.89 19.99
N PRO A 178 12.86 -5.13 19.51
CA PRO A 178 13.24 -6.49 19.11
C PRO A 178 13.12 -7.39 20.34
N MET A 179 12.46 -8.54 20.16
CA MET A 179 12.51 -9.59 21.18
C MET A 179 13.92 -10.17 21.19
N ASN A 180 14.48 -10.42 22.37
CA ASN A 180 15.73 -11.16 22.50
C ASN A 180 15.50 -12.66 22.23
N TRP A 181 16.59 -13.45 22.24
CA TRP A 181 16.51 -14.89 21.97
C TRP A 181 15.62 -15.63 22.97
N GLU A 182 15.80 -15.39 24.28
CA GLU A 182 15.02 -16.04 25.34
C GLU A 182 13.52 -15.75 25.21
N GLN A 183 13.16 -14.48 25.03
CA GLN A 183 11.78 -14.05 24.84
C GLN A 183 11.14 -14.68 23.61
N ARG A 184 11.90 -14.79 22.51
CA ARG A 184 11.45 -15.44 21.29
C ARG A 184 11.23 -16.94 21.48
N THR A 185 12.15 -17.62 22.15
CA THR A 185 12.00 -19.05 22.48
C THR A 185 10.77 -19.28 23.34
N ARG A 186 10.61 -18.53 24.43
CA ARG A 186 9.43 -18.60 25.33
C ARG A 186 8.13 -18.36 24.58
N LEU A 187 8.10 -17.38 23.66
CA LEU A 187 6.94 -17.13 22.81
C LEU A 187 6.62 -18.34 21.93
N LEU A 188 7.61 -18.89 21.22
CA LEU A 188 7.41 -20.00 20.29
C LEU A 188 7.00 -21.29 21.02
N ASP A 189 7.52 -21.54 22.22
CA ASP A 189 7.09 -22.67 23.04
C ASP A 189 5.67 -22.48 23.58
N ALA A 190 5.33 -21.28 24.05
CA ALA A 190 3.95 -20.96 24.44
C ALA A 190 2.97 -21.05 23.26
N ALA A 191 3.44 -20.80 22.03
CA ALA A 191 2.65 -20.90 20.82
C ALA A 191 2.31 -22.36 20.45
N ARG A 192 3.09 -23.36 20.89
CA ARG A 192 2.78 -24.79 20.64
C ARG A 192 1.43 -25.20 21.22
N ARG A 193 0.96 -24.52 22.27
CA ARG A 193 -0.41 -24.71 22.82
C ARG A 193 -1.52 -24.18 21.91
N GLU A 194 -1.17 -23.51 20.83
CA GLU A 194 -2.09 -23.05 19.78
C GLU A 194 -1.58 -23.54 18.42
N PRO A 195 -1.71 -24.84 18.11
CA PRO A 195 -1.08 -25.47 16.94
C PRO A 195 -1.36 -24.73 15.62
N ARG A 196 -2.55 -24.16 15.51
CA ARG A 196 -2.99 -23.35 14.36
C ARG A 196 -2.08 -22.15 14.06
N TYR A 197 -1.51 -21.51 15.08
CA TYR A 197 -0.70 -20.30 14.95
C TYR A 197 0.79 -20.52 15.20
N ALA A 198 1.16 -21.67 15.77
CA ALA A 198 2.54 -21.99 16.15
C ALA A 198 3.52 -21.82 14.98
N THR A 199 3.29 -22.53 13.88
CA THR A 199 4.15 -22.46 12.69
C THR A 199 4.12 -21.08 12.04
N LEU A 200 2.98 -20.39 12.05
CA LEU A 200 2.88 -19.02 11.52
C LEU A 200 3.73 -18.04 12.33
N PHE A 201 3.72 -18.11 13.66
CA PHE A 201 4.61 -17.30 14.49
C PHE A 201 6.08 -17.67 14.29
N ALA A 202 6.39 -18.95 14.10
CA ALA A 202 7.74 -19.40 13.77
C ALA A 202 8.24 -18.84 12.43
N VAL A 203 7.40 -18.82 11.39
CA VAL A 203 7.71 -18.19 10.09
C VAL A 203 7.95 -16.68 10.27
N LEU A 204 7.06 -15.97 10.97
CA LEU A 204 7.21 -14.53 11.21
C LEU A 204 8.51 -14.19 11.96
N ALA A 205 8.83 -14.99 12.98
CA ALA A 205 10.03 -14.80 13.77
C ALA A 205 11.28 -15.17 12.95
N LYS A 206 11.40 -16.42 12.51
CA LYS A 206 12.64 -16.99 11.98
C LYS A 206 12.93 -16.58 10.53
N ALA A 207 11.91 -16.46 9.68
CA ALA A 207 12.06 -16.05 8.29
C ALA A 207 11.86 -14.53 8.08
N GLY A 208 11.44 -13.79 9.12
CA GLY A 208 11.40 -12.32 9.08
C GLY A 208 10.31 -11.72 8.17
N LEU A 209 9.30 -12.51 7.81
CA LEU A 209 8.20 -12.06 6.95
C LEU A 209 7.36 -10.97 7.63
N ARG A 210 6.80 -10.06 6.83
CA ARG A 210 5.75 -9.17 7.32
C ARG A 210 4.48 -9.99 7.57
N PRO A 211 3.64 -9.65 8.56
CA PRO A 211 2.38 -10.36 8.81
C PRO A 211 1.53 -10.56 7.56
N GLY A 212 1.33 -9.53 6.74
CA GLY A 212 0.57 -9.67 5.50
C GLY A 212 1.21 -10.62 4.47
N GLU A 213 2.54 -10.70 4.41
CA GLU A 213 3.25 -11.63 3.52
C GLU A 213 3.07 -13.07 4.01
N ALA A 214 3.26 -13.33 5.31
CA ALA A 214 3.09 -14.67 5.88
C ALA A 214 1.66 -15.19 5.75
N LEU A 215 0.66 -14.30 5.95
CA LEU A 215 -0.75 -14.63 5.77
C LEU A 215 -1.15 -14.91 4.32
N ALA A 216 -0.33 -14.48 3.36
CA ALA A 216 -0.56 -14.73 1.96
C ALA A 216 0.07 -16.03 1.48
N LEU A 217 0.90 -16.73 2.25
CA LEU A 217 1.61 -17.90 1.75
C LEU A 217 0.67 -19.01 1.28
N GLN A 218 1.03 -19.64 0.18
CA GLN A 218 0.37 -20.80 -0.41
C GLN A 218 1.30 -22.02 -0.34
N PRO A 219 0.78 -23.25 -0.44
CA PRO A 219 1.60 -24.45 -0.42
C PRO A 219 2.71 -24.46 -1.49
N GLY A 220 2.44 -23.93 -2.68
CA GLY A 220 3.41 -23.84 -3.78
C GLY A 220 4.54 -22.82 -3.57
N ASP A 221 4.43 -21.94 -2.57
CA ASP A 221 5.49 -20.97 -2.24
C ASP A 221 6.66 -21.63 -1.48
N VAL A 222 6.52 -22.87 -1.01
CA VAL A 222 7.48 -23.55 -0.14
C VAL A 222 8.20 -24.65 -0.90
N ASP A 223 9.52 -24.51 -1.04
CA ASP A 223 10.39 -25.58 -1.48
C ASP A 223 11.05 -26.25 -0.27
N LEU A 224 10.58 -27.45 0.09
CA LEU A 224 11.15 -28.21 1.20
C LEU A 224 12.47 -28.91 0.87
N ARG A 225 12.81 -29.09 -0.42
CA ARG A 225 14.07 -29.70 -0.85
C ARG A 225 15.20 -28.71 -0.67
N ASP A 226 15.03 -27.52 -1.25
CA ASP A 226 16.01 -26.43 -1.13
C ASP A 226 15.85 -25.64 0.18
N ARG A 227 14.80 -25.92 0.95
CA ARG A 227 14.42 -25.23 2.19
C ARG A 227 14.29 -23.74 1.95
N THR A 228 13.53 -23.36 0.93
CA THR A 228 13.29 -21.96 0.60
C THR A 228 11.81 -21.62 0.62
N LEU A 229 11.52 -20.34 0.77
CA LEU A 229 10.16 -19.79 0.79
C LEU A 229 10.10 -18.56 -0.11
N THR A 230 9.23 -18.61 -1.10
CA THR A 230 9.01 -17.52 -2.04
C THR A 230 8.00 -16.53 -1.48
N VAL A 231 8.35 -15.25 -1.45
CA VAL A 231 7.47 -14.15 -1.04
C VAL A 231 7.13 -13.29 -2.25
N GLU A 232 5.93 -13.45 -2.76
CA GLU A 232 5.43 -12.74 -3.95
C GLU A 232 4.15 -11.91 -3.69
N ARG A 233 3.42 -12.24 -2.63
CA ARG A 233 2.11 -11.67 -2.34
C ARG A 233 2.00 -11.24 -0.87
N ALA A 234 1.00 -10.41 -0.60
CA ALA A 234 0.61 -10.03 0.75
C ALA A 234 -0.92 -9.94 0.85
N VAL A 235 -1.46 -10.22 2.03
CA VAL A 235 -2.87 -10.02 2.35
C VAL A 235 -3.04 -8.79 3.23
N ASN A 236 -4.04 -7.97 2.92
CA ASN A 236 -4.46 -6.83 3.72
C ASN A 236 -5.98 -6.69 3.64
N LEU A 237 -6.66 -6.60 4.79
CA LEU A 237 -8.14 -6.53 4.85
C LEU A 237 -8.82 -7.64 4.06
N GLY A 238 -8.31 -8.87 4.15
CA GLY A 238 -8.82 -10.04 3.42
C GLY A 238 -8.57 -10.03 1.91
N ARG A 239 -7.94 -8.99 1.35
CA ARG A 239 -7.60 -8.89 -0.06
C ARG A 239 -6.15 -9.23 -0.31
N VAL A 240 -5.92 -10.07 -1.31
CA VAL A 240 -4.59 -10.42 -1.80
C VAL A 240 -4.08 -9.27 -2.67
N LYS A 241 -2.81 -8.92 -2.51
CA LYS A 241 -2.12 -7.92 -3.31
C LYS A 241 -0.69 -8.34 -3.57
N SER A 242 -0.05 -7.68 -4.54
CA SER A 242 1.41 -7.74 -4.68
C SER A 242 2.11 -7.15 -3.46
N THR A 243 3.34 -7.58 -3.21
CA THR A 243 4.16 -6.94 -2.18
C THR A 243 4.34 -5.45 -2.53
N LYS A 244 4.38 -4.59 -1.50
CA LYS A 244 4.49 -3.13 -1.67
C LYS A 244 5.76 -2.70 -2.44
N THR A 245 6.73 -3.61 -2.59
CA THR A 245 8.00 -3.40 -3.29
C THR A 245 8.08 -4.08 -4.66
N TYR A 246 7.04 -4.80 -5.10
CA TYR A 246 7.01 -5.56 -6.38
C TYR A 246 8.12 -6.59 -6.61
N GLU A 247 9.08 -6.70 -5.69
CA GLU A 247 10.16 -7.68 -5.76
C GLU A 247 9.68 -9.01 -5.15
N ARG A 248 9.51 -10.01 -6.01
CA ARG A 248 9.54 -11.42 -5.62
C ARG A 248 10.89 -11.67 -4.96
N ARG A 249 10.88 -12.21 -3.74
CA ARG A 249 12.12 -12.58 -3.04
C ARG A 249 12.02 -13.96 -2.45
N THR A 250 13.16 -14.64 -2.38
CA THR A 250 13.30 -15.95 -1.76
C THR A 250 13.91 -15.78 -0.37
N VAL A 251 13.42 -16.56 0.60
CA VAL A 251 13.91 -16.57 1.99
C VAL A 251 14.26 -17.99 2.38
N ASP A 252 15.43 -18.17 2.99
CA ASP A 252 15.87 -19.48 3.46
C ASP A 252 15.12 -19.91 4.74
N LEU A 253 14.77 -21.19 4.79
CA LEU A 253 14.19 -21.87 5.94
C LEU A 253 15.28 -22.66 6.67
N SER A 254 15.35 -22.47 7.99
CA SER A 254 16.16 -23.36 8.82
C SER A 254 15.61 -24.80 8.74
N PRO A 255 16.45 -25.84 8.93
CA PRO A 255 15.99 -27.23 8.90
C PRO A 255 14.82 -27.50 9.86
N GLU A 256 14.86 -26.86 11.03
CA GLU A 256 13.78 -26.95 12.02
C GLU A 256 12.48 -26.31 11.52
N LEU A 257 12.56 -25.12 10.89
CA LEU A 257 11.38 -24.44 10.36
C LEU A 257 10.78 -25.21 9.17
N ALA A 258 11.62 -25.76 8.29
CA ALA A 258 11.18 -26.60 7.19
C ALA A 258 10.37 -27.82 7.70
N ARG A 259 10.83 -28.48 8.77
CA ARG A 259 10.06 -29.57 9.42
C ARG A 259 8.72 -29.09 9.98
N GLN A 260 8.68 -27.91 10.63
CA GLN A 260 7.43 -27.35 11.15
C GLN A 260 6.44 -26.99 10.05
N VAL A 261 6.92 -26.50 8.89
CA VAL A 261 6.09 -26.22 7.73
C VAL A 261 5.63 -27.52 7.07
N GLN A 262 6.50 -28.52 6.94
CA GLN A 262 6.15 -29.85 6.43
C GLN A 262 5.08 -30.54 7.30
N ALA A 263 5.14 -30.35 8.61
CA ALA A 263 4.14 -30.88 9.54
C ALA A 263 2.74 -30.30 9.28
N LEU A 264 2.60 -29.14 8.61
CA LEU A 264 1.30 -28.58 8.22
C LEU A 264 0.54 -29.42 7.17
N ARG A 265 1.06 -30.58 6.75
CA ARG A 265 0.29 -31.55 5.95
C ARG A 265 -1.05 -31.93 6.59
N TRP A 266 -1.17 -31.87 7.93
CA TRP A 266 -2.45 -32.04 8.63
C TRP A 266 -3.53 -31.04 8.15
N LEU A 267 -3.15 -29.88 7.60
CA LEU A 267 -4.11 -28.92 7.04
C LEU A 267 -4.85 -29.47 5.82
N LYS A 268 -4.24 -30.40 5.06
CA LYS A 268 -4.95 -31.09 3.97
C LYS A 268 -6.07 -31.97 4.54
N GLU A 269 -5.78 -32.72 5.60
CA GLU A 269 -6.77 -33.55 6.30
C GLU A 269 -7.90 -32.68 6.90
N GLU A 270 -7.54 -31.56 7.55
CA GLU A 270 -8.52 -30.61 8.09
C GLU A 270 -9.39 -29.98 6.99
N ALA A 271 -8.79 -29.60 5.86
CA ALA A 271 -9.51 -29.02 4.74
C ALA A 271 -10.50 -30.00 4.12
N LEU A 272 -10.12 -31.28 4.00
CA LEU A 272 -11.01 -32.36 3.57
C LEU A 272 -12.16 -32.55 4.55
N ARG A 273 -11.87 -32.63 5.86
CA ARG A 273 -12.91 -32.74 6.91
C ARG A 273 -13.94 -31.61 6.87
N ARG A 274 -13.50 -30.40 6.52
CA ARG A 274 -14.37 -29.22 6.46
C ARG A 274 -14.97 -28.95 5.08
N GLY A 275 -14.71 -29.81 4.09
CA GLY A 275 -15.25 -29.68 2.74
C GLY A 275 -14.69 -28.50 1.95
N TRP A 276 -13.48 -28.03 2.27
CA TRP A 276 -12.84 -26.92 1.53
C TRP A 276 -12.16 -27.34 0.23
N GLY A 277 -11.96 -28.65 0.03
CA GLY A 277 -11.07 -29.16 -1.00
C GLY A 277 -9.59 -28.95 -0.65
N GLU A 278 -8.72 -28.83 -1.65
CA GLU A 278 -7.30 -28.59 -1.41
C GLU A 278 -7.07 -27.14 -0.91
N PRO A 279 -6.42 -26.93 0.26
CA PRO A 279 -6.30 -25.60 0.83
C PRO A 279 -5.42 -24.71 -0.03
N THR A 280 -5.99 -23.62 -0.54
CA THR A 280 -5.25 -22.62 -1.31
C THR A 280 -4.16 -21.96 -0.46
N TRP A 281 -4.39 -21.77 0.83
CA TRP A 281 -3.52 -21.01 1.74
C TRP A 281 -2.78 -21.93 2.69
N LEU A 282 -1.50 -21.62 2.95
CA LEU A 282 -0.67 -22.33 3.93
C LEU A 282 -1.16 -22.10 5.37
N PHE A 283 -1.83 -20.97 5.62
CA PHE A 283 -2.41 -20.63 6.92
C PHE A 283 -3.87 -20.16 6.77
N PRO A 284 -4.83 -21.08 6.53
CA PRO A 284 -6.23 -20.73 6.31
C PRO A 284 -6.98 -20.48 7.62
N ASN A 285 -8.04 -19.66 7.56
CA ASN A 285 -9.03 -19.48 8.61
C ASN A 285 -10.10 -20.60 8.59
N ASP A 286 -11.12 -20.50 9.44
CA ASP A 286 -12.18 -21.52 9.57
C ASP A 286 -13.12 -21.61 8.37
N ALA A 287 -12.93 -20.75 7.38
CA ALA A 287 -13.66 -20.74 6.11
C ALA A 287 -12.74 -21.00 4.91
N GLY A 288 -11.52 -21.52 5.13
CA GLY A 288 -10.56 -21.78 4.06
C GLY A 288 -9.95 -20.52 3.40
N LYS A 289 -10.22 -19.32 3.93
CA LYS A 289 -9.72 -18.03 3.41
C LYS A 289 -8.45 -17.59 4.14
N PRO A 290 -7.71 -16.57 3.65
CA PRO A 290 -6.59 -16.02 4.41
C PRO A 290 -7.02 -15.59 5.81
N GLN A 291 -6.16 -15.80 6.79
CA GLN A 291 -6.40 -15.35 8.17
C GLN A 291 -6.51 -13.83 8.23
N ASP A 292 -7.35 -13.36 9.16
CA ASP A 292 -7.45 -11.94 9.45
C ASP A 292 -6.33 -11.51 10.41
N LYS A 293 -5.72 -10.36 10.12
CA LYS A 293 -4.58 -9.85 10.88
C LYS A 293 -4.96 -9.42 12.30
N TRP A 294 -6.20 -8.97 12.53
CA TRP A 294 -6.71 -8.66 13.86
C TRP A 294 -6.88 -9.93 14.68
N VAL A 295 -7.44 -10.99 14.10
CA VAL A 295 -7.56 -12.31 14.74
C VAL A 295 -6.17 -12.85 15.12
N LEU A 296 -5.22 -12.81 14.19
CA LEU A 296 -3.83 -13.16 14.45
C LEU A 296 -3.21 -12.32 15.58
N GLY A 297 -3.52 -11.02 15.62
CA GLY A 297 -3.06 -10.12 16.67
C GLY A 297 -3.65 -10.42 18.05
N THR A 298 -4.89 -10.91 18.09
CA THR A 298 -5.55 -11.39 19.32
C THR A 298 -4.91 -12.69 19.82
N ALA A 299 -4.68 -13.65 18.92
CA ALA A 299 -3.95 -14.88 19.23
C ALA A 299 -2.54 -14.57 19.75
N PHE A 300 -1.82 -13.66 19.08
CA PHE A 300 -0.48 -13.24 19.50
C PHE A 300 -0.46 -12.63 20.91
N ARG A 301 -1.41 -11.76 21.24
CA ARG A 301 -1.54 -11.18 22.59
C ARG A 301 -1.81 -12.25 23.66
N ARG A 302 -2.63 -13.26 23.36
CA ARG A 302 -2.85 -14.40 24.25
C ARG A 302 -1.57 -15.20 24.47
N THR A 303 -0.82 -15.48 23.40
CA THR A 303 0.46 -16.19 23.49
C THR A 303 1.49 -15.41 24.30
N LEU A 304 1.58 -14.09 24.13
CA LEU A 304 2.44 -13.23 24.95
C LEU A 304 2.10 -13.33 26.43
N LYS A 305 0.81 -13.24 26.79
CA LYS A 305 0.35 -13.40 28.18
C LYS A 305 0.74 -14.76 28.75
N ARG A 306 0.53 -15.83 27.98
CA ARG A 306 0.90 -17.20 28.38
C ARG A 306 2.41 -17.36 28.58
N ALA A 307 3.21 -16.74 27.72
CA ALA A 307 4.67 -16.72 27.85
C ALA A 307 5.18 -15.77 28.95
N GLN A 308 4.28 -15.04 29.63
CA GLN A 308 4.60 -14.00 30.60
C GLN A 308 5.56 -12.94 30.04
N LEU A 309 5.31 -12.53 28.79
CA LEU A 309 6.12 -11.56 28.06
C LEU A 309 5.45 -10.18 28.07
N PRO A 310 6.24 -9.09 28.00
CA PRO A 310 5.69 -7.75 27.86
C PRO A 310 4.95 -7.59 26.52
N ALA A 311 4.22 -6.48 26.37
CA ALA A 311 3.52 -6.19 25.13
C ALA A 311 4.51 -6.01 23.96
N PHE A 312 4.36 -6.85 22.94
CA PHE A 312 5.01 -6.74 21.64
C PHE A 312 3.96 -6.65 20.53
N ARG A 313 4.33 -6.11 19.38
CA ARG A 313 3.51 -6.13 18.16
C ARG A 313 3.95 -7.31 17.30
N LEU A 314 3.04 -7.82 16.47
CA LEU A 314 3.37 -8.84 15.46
C LEU A 314 4.55 -8.44 14.56
N TYR A 315 4.67 -7.15 14.23
CA TYR A 315 5.79 -6.64 13.42
C TYR A 315 7.13 -6.63 14.16
N ASP A 316 7.14 -6.75 15.48
CA ASP A 316 8.40 -6.80 16.23
C ASP A 316 9.06 -8.19 16.10
N LEU A 317 8.31 -9.24 15.69
CA LEU A 317 8.86 -10.58 15.42
C LEU A 317 9.83 -10.63 14.25
N ARG A 318 9.58 -9.82 13.21
CA ARG A 318 10.47 -9.74 12.04
C ARG A 318 11.72 -8.91 12.29
N ALA A 319 11.83 -8.22 13.41
CA ALA A 319 13.03 -7.47 13.73
C ALA A 319 14.18 -8.46 13.91
N HIS A 320 15.28 -8.25 13.20
CA HIS A 320 16.50 -9.02 13.40
C HIS A 320 16.96 -8.84 14.85
N LEU A 321 17.32 -9.96 15.47
CA LEU A 321 17.95 -9.99 16.78
C LEU A 321 19.25 -9.18 16.67
N ARG A 322 19.40 -8.16 17.52
CA ARG A 322 20.65 -7.39 17.58
C ARG A 322 21.79 -8.20 18.19
N GLU A 323 21.45 -9.26 18.91
CA GLU A 323 22.37 -10.14 19.63
C GLU A 323 22.53 -11.47 18.87
N PRO A 324 23.76 -12.00 18.75
CA PRO A 324 24.00 -13.31 18.18
C PRO A 324 23.32 -14.40 19.01
N ALA A 325 22.96 -15.52 18.38
CA ALA A 325 22.39 -16.66 19.08
C ALA A 325 23.32 -17.13 20.21
N PRO A 326 22.79 -17.53 21.38
CA PRO A 326 23.61 -18.10 22.44
C PRO A 326 24.46 -19.25 21.87
N GLY A 327 25.78 -19.18 22.06
CA GLY A 327 26.75 -20.14 21.53
C GLY A 327 27.38 -19.81 20.17
N ARG A 328 26.94 -18.76 19.46
CA ARG A 328 27.66 -18.24 18.28
C ARG A 328 28.41 -16.96 18.68
N ARG A 329 29.72 -17.08 18.99
CA ARG A 329 30.58 -15.89 19.06
C ARG A 329 30.57 -15.19 17.70
N ARG A 330 30.62 -13.85 17.69
CA ARG A 330 30.85 -13.10 16.45
C ARG A 330 32.16 -13.63 15.86
N ALA A 331 32.11 -14.14 14.63
CA ALA A 331 33.33 -14.31 13.85
C ALA A 331 33.76 -12.90 13.46
N ASP A 332 34.62 -12.29 14.28
CA ASP A 332 35.33 -11.07 13.92
C ASP A 332 36.36 -11.44 12.86
N HIS A 333 35.92 -11.54 11.61
CA HIS A 333 36.82 -11.40 10.47
C HIS A 333 36.97 -9.92 10.18
N LEU A 334 37.95 -9.32 10.84
CA LEU A 334 38.65 -8.16 10.33
C LEU A 334 39.13 -8.51 8.92
N ARG A 335 38.52 -7.89 7.89
CA ARG A 335 39.20 -7.73 6.61
C ARG A 335 40.27 -6.67 6.84
N GLU A 336 41.51 -7.10 6.96
CA GLU A 336 42.66 -6.22 6.78
C GLU A 336 42.61 -5.58 5.38
N PRO A 337 42.92 -4.28 5.25
CA PRO A 337 43.11 -3.65 3.96
C PRO A 337 44.54 -3.95 3.47
N ALA A 338 44.67 -4.74 2.41
CA ALA A 338 45.93 -4.89 1.71
C ALA A 338 46.24 -3.58 0.97
N ALA A 339 47.15 -2.79 1.53
CA ALA A 339 47.85 -1.72 0.84
C ALA A 339 48.94 -2.32 -0.07
N ARG A 340 49.02 -1.86 -1.32
CA ARG A 340 50.31 -1.67 -2.00
C ARG A 340 50.18 -0.50 -2.98
N ALA A 341 51.03 0.48 -2.71
CA ALA A 341 51.20 1.74 -3.40
C ALA A 341 51.73 1.57 -4.83
N ARG A 342 51.41 2.58 -5.66
CA ARG A 342 52.28 3.18 -6.69
C ARG A 342 51.64 4.50 -7.15
N GLU A 343 52.07 5.60 -6.56
CA GLU A 343 52.28 6.89 -7.26
C GLU A 343 53.60 6.78 -8.07
N PRO A 344 53.95 7.67 -9.04
CA PRO A 344 53.55 9.08 -9.15
C PRO A 344 53.22 9.57 -10.58
N ASP A 345 52.63 10.76 -10.73
CA ASP A 345 53.37 11.96 -11.15
C ASP A 345 52.43 13.13 -11.48
N ASP A 346 52.82 14.29 -10.93
CA ASP A 346 52.36 15.63 -11.24
C ASP A 346 52.57 15.94 -12.73
N ASP A 347 51.54 16.49 -13.38
CA ASP A 347 51.71 17.58 -14.35
C ASP A 347 50.35 18.16 -14.73
N ALA A 348 50.04 19.31 -14.12
CA ALA A 348 49.07 20.26 -14.66
C ALA A 348 49.66 20.99 -15.88
N PRO A 349 48.83 21.42 -16.83
CA PRO A 349 48.92 22.83 -17.17
C PRO A 349 47.57 23.54 -17.24
N LEU A 350 47.68 24.82 -16.88
CA LEU A 350 46.68 25.87 -16.83
C LEU A 350 46.35 26.46 -18.23
N LEU A 351 45.17 27.11 -18.31
CA LEU A 351 44.67 28.10 -19.31
C LEU A 351 44.16 27.49 -20.65
N ARG A 352 43.07 27.94 -21.31
CA ARG A 352 42.41 29.26 -21.38
C ARG A 352 40.88 29.14 -21.61
N GLU A 353 40.18 30.18 -21.17
CA GLU A 353 38.86 30.61 -21.67
C GLU A 353 38.94 30.99 -23.16
N VAL A 354 37.88 30.69 -23.92
CA VAL A 354 37.41 31.48 -25.07
C VAL A 354 35.90 31.29 -25.24
N ASP A 355 35.23 32.44 -25.39
CA ASP A 355 33.81 32.64 -25.61
C ASP A 355 33.29 32.13 -26.97
N SER A 356 31.99 31.78 -26.96
CA SER A 356 30.93 32.03 -27.95
C SER A 356 31.13 31.71 -29.45
N VAL A 357 30.15 31.00 -30.04
CA VAL A 357 29.28 31.42 -31.17
C VAL A 357 28.59 30.20 -31.83
N GLU A 358 27.26 30.29 -31.92
CA GLU A 358 26.27 29.79 -32.92
C GLU A 358 26.39 28.42 -33.63
N GLY A 359 25.25 27.70 -33.71
CA GLY A 359 25.04 26.51 -34.57
C GLY A 359 24.76 26.87 -36.04
N PRO A 360 23.96 26.08 -36.82
CA PRO A 360 23.56 24.68 -36.70
C PRO A 360 23.88 23.86 -37.98
N THR A 361 23.94 22.51 -37.94
CA THR A 361 23.40 21.65 -39.03
C THR A 361 23.35 20.15 -38.74
N VAL A 362 22.44 19.52 -39.48
CA VAL A 362 21.91 18.15 -39.50
C VAL A 362 22.94 17.06 -39.85
N GLY A 363 22.80 15.87 -39.25
CA GLY A 363 23.49 14.66 -39.74
C GLY A 363 23.11 13.37 -39.01
N ARG A 364 22.38 12.47 -39.69
CA ARG A 364 21.89 11.16 -39.24
C ARG A 364 23.02 10.18 -38.83
N ARG A 365 22.76 9.30 -37.85
CA ARG A 365 23.12 7.86 -37.97
C ARG A 365 22.36 6.97 -36.97
N ALA A 366 22.01 5.79 -37.47
CA ALA A 366 21.23 4.73 -36.84
C ALA A 366 22.03 3.89 -35.83
N GLY A 367 21.33 3.23 -34.91
CA GLY A 367 21.91 2.21 -34.04
C GLY A 367 20.85 1.43 -33.26
N ARG A 368 20.58 0.20 -33.71
CA ARG A 368 19.66 -0.80 -33.15
C ARG A 368 20.02 -1.23 -31.71
N ARG A 369 19.01 -1.70 -30.97
CA ARG A 369 18.94 -2.76 -29.90
C ARG A 369 17.80 -2.33 -28.95
N GLY A 370 16.84 -3.12 -28.51
CA GLY A 370 16.50 -4.53 -28.57
C GLY A 370 15.34 -4.68 -27.57
N ALA A 371 14.20 -5.22 -28.01
CA ALA A 371 12.99 -5.31 -27.21
C ALA A 371 13.10 -6.38 -26.10
N PRO A 372 12.56 -6.15 -24.89
CA PRO A 372 12.24 -7.22 -23.95
C PRO A 372 10.78 -7.72 -24.14
N PRO A 373 10.47 -8.95 -23.70
CA PRO A 373 9.40 -9.75 -24.28
C PRO A 373 7.98 -9.42 -23.77
N ARG A 374 7.02 -9.67 -24.66
CA ARG A 374 5.56 -9.66 -24.44
C ARG A 374 5.19 -10.57 -23.27
N ALA A 375 4.63 -10.00 -22.20
CA ALA A 375 3.78 -10.73 -21.27
C ALA A 375 2.34 -10.67 -21.78
N GLN A 376 1.86 -11.77 -22.33
CA GLN A 376 0.42 -11.99 -22.57
C GLN A 376 -0.26 -12.17 -21.22
N PHE A 377 -1.14 -11.25 -20.82
CA PHE A 377 -2.12 -11.55 -19.77
C PHE A 377 -3.50 -10.96 -20.10
N TRP A 378 -4.43 -11.90 -20.06
CA TRP A 378 -5.88 -11.90 -20.19
C TRP A 378 -6.62 -10.59 -19.84
N ASN A 379 -7.30 -10.09 -20.87
CA ASN A 379 -8.39 -9.13 -20.77
C ASN A 379 -9.69 -9.93 -20.53
N GLN A 380 -10.34 -9.77 -19.39
CA GLN A 380 -11.74 -10.17 -19.22
C GLN A 380 -12.55 -8.93 -18.87
N ASN A 381 -13.04 -8.29 -19.93
CA ASN A 381 -14.22 -7.46 -19.89
C ASN A 381 -15.39 -8.35 -19.45
N LEU A 382 -15.98 -8.04 -18.29
CA LEU A 382 -17.33 -8.48 -17.96
C LEU A 382 -18.27 -7.38 -18.45
N GLU A 383 -18.77 -7.52 -19.67
CA GLU A 383 -20.06 -6.92 -20.04
C GLU A 383 -21.20 -7.79 -19.48
N PRO A 384 -22.31 -7.18 -19.03
CA PRO A 384 -23.46 -7.92 -18.54
C PRO A 384 -24.27 -8.47 -19.72
N SER A 385 -24.33 -9.80 -19.87
CA SER A 385 -25.27 -10.44 -20.78
C SER A 385 -26.69 -10.33 -20.22
N ARG A 386 -27.56 -9.71 -21.01
CA ARG A 386 -29.02 -9.79 -20.90
C ARG A 386 -29.45 -11.27 -21.01
N SER A 387 -30.33 -11.74 -20.14
CA SER A 387 -31.18 -12.90 -20.44
C SER A 387 -32.64 -12.46 -20.33
N SER A 388 -33.30 -12.47 -21.48
CA SER A 388 -34.75 -12.55 -21.63
C SER A 388 -35.23 -13.99 -21.40
N ASP A 389 -36.55 -14.09 -21.24
CA ASP A 389 -37.45 -15.26 -21.25
C ASP A 389 -37.79 -15.80 -19.85
N GLU A 390 -38.93 -15.41 -19.28
CA GLU A 390 -40.28 -15.96 -19.56
C GLU A 390 -40.29 -17.49 -19.48
N ASP A 391 -40.68 -18.05 -18.32
CA ASP A 391 -42.00 -18.65 -18.14
C ASP A 391 -42.08 -19.43 -16.82
N ARG A 392 -43.05 -19.07 -15.97
CA ARG A 392 -43.97 -19.98 -15.24
C ARG A 392 -44.83 -19.20 -14.23
N ARG A 393 -46.09 -18.98 -14.65
CA ARG A 393 -47.31 -18.97 -13.80
C ARG A 393 -47.31 -20.24 -12.93
N ALA A 394 -47.93 -20.40 -11.76
CA ALA A 394 -48.87 -19.71 -10.87
C ALA A 394 -48.56 -20.25 -9.45
N SER A 395 -48.93 -19.68 -8.30
CA SER A 395 -50.30 -19.61 -7.76
C SER A 395 -50.26 -19.10 -6.30
N GLY A 396 -51.22 -18.24 -5.93
CA GLY A 396 -51.75 -18.02 -4.56
C GLY A 396 -50.80 -17.40 -3.52
N GLY A 397 -51.10 -16.33 -2.78
CA GLY A 397 -52.36 -15.66 -2.47
C GLY A 397 -52.34 -15.27 -0.98
N LYS A 398 -52.62 -13.99 -0.65
CA LYS A 398 -53.06 -13.45 0.67
C LYS A 398 -52.03 -13.64 1.83
N THR A 399 -51.78 -12.77 2.80
CA THR A 399 -52.48 -11.62 3.42
C THR A 399 -51.54 -11.07 4.51
N TRP A 400 -51.67 -9.77 4.81
CA TRP A 400 -51.14 -8.97 5.94
C TRP A 400 -49.65 -8.63 5.97
#